data_AF-A0A373CHX0-F1
#
_entry.id   AF-A0A373CHX0-F1
#
_cell.length_a   1.000
_cell.length_b   1.000
_cell.length_c   1.000
_cell.angle_alpha   90.00
_cell.angle_beta   90.00
_cell.angle_gamma   90.00
#
_symmetry.space_group_name_H-M   'P 1'
#
loop_
_entity.id
_entity.type
_entity.pdbx_description
1 polymer ?
#
loop_
_entity_poly.entity_id
_entity_poly.type
_entity_poly.pdbx_seq_one_letter_code
_entity_poly.pdbx_strand_id
1 'polypeptide(L)'
;MPKVEYVEKTIFSLEGVNVDFIKDGKNVRDDASLPKNYKIGKATKNSANVTFLINKLQMQFPGYDLIVYDGEGNRVRGNMLLGNVRDTYLE
;
A
#
# COMPACT_ATOMS: atom_id res chain seq x y z
N MET A 1 3.56 -15.54 -11.35
CA MET A 1 3.68 -14.63 -10.20
C MET A 1 3.12 -13.28 -10.61
N PRO A 2 2.28 -12.60 -9.81
CA PRO A 2 1.79 -11.28 -10.17
C PRO A 2 2.93 -10.27 -10.25
N LYS A 3 2.79 -9.31 -11.16
CA LYS A 3 3.69 -8.16 -11.25
C LYS A 3 3.44 -7.18 -10.11
N VAL A 4 4.46 -6.43 -9.69
CA VAL A 4 4.35 -5.40 -8.64
C VAL A 4 3.23 -4.42 -8.96
N GLU A 5 3.19 -3.88 -10.18
CA GLU A 5 2.14 -2.95 -10.64
C GLU A 5 0.73 -3.51 -10.45
N TYR A 6 0.55 -4.82 -10.72
CA TYR A 6 -0.75 -5.46 -10.57
C TYR A 6 -1.15 -5.59 -9.09
N VAL A 7 -0.19 -5.86 -8.21
CA VAL A 7 -0.42 -5.94 -6.76
C VAL A 7 -0.71 -4.55 -6.20
N GLU A 8 0.00 -3.52 -6.62
CA GLU A 8 -0.24 -2.13 -6.20
C GLU A 8 -1.63 -1.65 -6.62
N LYS A 9 -2.04 -1.90 -7.88
CA LYS A 9 -3.42 -1.64 -8.34
C LYS A 9 -4.47 -2.42 -7.54
N THR A 10 -4.16 -3.67 -7.18
CA THR A 10 -5.04 -4.49 -6.32
C THR A 10 -5.17 -3.87 -4.93
N ILE A 11 -4.06 -3.40 -4.34
CA ILE A 11 -4.06 -2.72 -3.05
C ILE A 11 -4.86 -1.42 -3.14
N PHE A 12 -4.64 -0.60 -4.16
CA PHE A 12 -5.41 0.62 -4.38
C PHE A 12 -6.92 0.32 -4.49
N SER A 13 -7.31 -0.67 -5.29
CA SER A 13 -8.72 -1.04 -5.45
C SER A 13 -9.38 -1.53 -4.15
N LEU A 14 -8.62 -2.12 -3.23
CA LEU A 14 -9.15 -2.74 -2.00
C LEU A 14 -8.99 -1.86 -0.76
N GLU A 15 -7.92 -1.08 -0.68
CA GLU A 15 -7.56 -0.25 0.47
C GLU A 15 -7.70 1.25 0.17
N GLY A 16 -7.91 1.65 -1.08
CA GLY A 16 -8.14 3.04 -1.48
C GLY A 16 -6.92 3.95 -1.36
N VAL A 17 -5.71 3.38 -1.35
CA VAL A 17 -4.46 4.13 -1.22
C VAL A 17 -3.37 3.55 -2.13
N ASN A 18 -2.54 4.42 -2.69
CA ASN A 18 -1.37 4.03 -3.48
C ASN A 18 -0.22 3.61 -2.57
N VAL A 19 0.54 2.61 -3.01
CA VAL A 19 1.70 2.10 -2.29
C VAL A 19 2.84 1.80 -3.26
N ASP A 20 4.07 1.96 -2.77
CA ASP A 20 5.28 1.41 -3.42
C ASP A 20 5.84 0.27 -2.57
N PHE A 21 6.31 -0.79 -3.24
CA PHE A 21 7.14 -1.81 -2.63
C PHE A 21 8.61 -1.40 -2.64
N ILE A 22 9.24 -1.39 -1.47
CA ILE A 22 10.65 -1.08 -1.29
C ILE A 22 11.40 -2.34 -0.90
N LYS A 23 12.55 -2.59 -1.53
CA LYS A 23 13.46 -3.67 -1.17
C LYS A 23 14.89 -3.16 -1.20
N ASP A 24 15.63 -3.43 -0.13
CA ASP A 24 17.02 -2.96 0.04
C ASP A 24 17.15 -1.43 -0.17
N GLY A 25 16.15 -0.67 0.30
CA GLY A 25 16.09 0.80 0.19
C GLY A 25 15.75 1.36 -1.19
N LYS A 26 15.37 0.51 -2.16
CA LYS A 26 15.01 0.92 -3.53
C LYS A 26 13.58 0.54 -3.86
N ASN A 27 12.90 1.38 -4.65
CA ASN A 27 11.60 1.01 -5.20
C ASN A 27 11.76 -0.19 -6.14
N VAL A 28 10.90 -1.18 -5.95
CA VAL A 28 10.85 -2.39 -6.75
C VAL A 28 10.18 -2.04 -8.06
N ARG A 29 10.76 -2.49 -9.18
CA ARG A 29 10.21 -2.20 -10.51
C ARG A 29 8.82 -2.83 -10.69
N ASP A 30 7.95 -2.10 -11.37
CA ASP A 30 6.60 -2.49 -11.77
C ASP A 30 6.51 -3.88 -12.42
N ASP A 31 7.50 -4.23 -13.24
CA ASP A 31 7.57 -5.50 -13.98
C ASP A 31 8.14 -6.66 -13.16
N ALA A 32 8.67 -6.40 -11.95
CA ALA A 32 9.17 -7.42 -11.06
C ALA A 32 8.03 -8.32 -10.55
N SER A 33 8.37 -9.56 -10.25
CA SER A 33 7.41 -10.56 -9.78
C SER A 33 7.34 -10.61 -8.26
N LEU A 34 6.13 -10.57 -7.72
CA LEU A 34 5.83 -10.81 -6.30
C LEU A 34 5.35 -12.26 -6.08
N PRO A 35 5.62 -12.86 -4.90
CA PRO A 35 5.30 -14.26 -4.65
C PRO A 35 3.80 -14.56 -4.65
N LYS A 36 2.96 -13.57 -4.33
CA LYS A 36 1.50 -13.70 -4.28
C LYS A 36 0.82 -12.35 -4.56
N ASN A 37 -0.48 -12.38 -4.82
CA ASN A 37 -1.27 -11.15 -4.88
C ASN A 37 -1.74 -10.75 -3.47
N TYR A 38 -2.13 -9.49 -3.30
CA TYR A 38 -2.75 -9.02 -2.07
C TYR A 38 -4.13 -9.65 -1.89
N LYS A 39 -4.39 -10.18 -0.68
CA LYS A 39 -5.67 -10.83 -0.36
C LYS A 39 -6.23 -10.30 0.96
N ILE A 40 -7.46 -9.77 0.93
CA ILE A 40 -8.21 -9.37 2.13
C ILE A 40 -9.68 -9.74 1.98
N GLY A 41 -10.38 -9.86 3.10
CA GLY A 41 -11.84 -9.96 3.11
C GLY A 41 -12.55 -8.60 3.10
N LYS A 42 -12.00 -7.61 3.81
CA LYS A 42 -12.54 -6.24 3.90
C LYS A 42 -11.40 -5.22 3.98
N ALA A 43 -11.63 -4.05 3.40
CA ALA A 43 -10.76 -2.88 3.50
C ALA A 43 -10.42 -2.57 4.96
N THR A 44 -9.22 -2.05 5.20
CA THR A 44 -8.81 -1.56 6.51
C THR A 44 -9.67 -0.35 6.90
N LYS A 45 -10.10 -0.29 8.17
CA LYS A 45 -11.01 0.76 8.65
C LYS A 45 -10.39 2.15 8.52
N ASN A 46 -11.20 3.17 8.23
CA ASN A 46 -10.77 4.57 8.17
C ASN A 46 -10.11 5.06 9.48
N SER A 47 -10.52 4.51 10.62
CA SER A 47 -9.97 4.83 11.94
C SER A 47 -8.60 4.21 12.22
N ALA A 48 -8.10 3.31 11.35
CA ALA A 48 -6.74 2.81 11.45
C ALA A 48 -5.78 3.83 10.83
N ASN A 49 -4.52 3.79 11.26
CA ASN A 49 -3.47 4.63 10.71
C ASN A 49 -2.65 3.92 9.62
N VAL A 50 -1.85 4.69 8.90
CA VAL A 50 -0.97 4.20 7.82
C VAL A 50 0.01 3.14 8.32
N THR A 51 0.58 3.29 9.53
CA THR A 51 1.47 2.27 10.12
C THR A 51 0.77 0.91 10.25
N PHE A 52 -0.50 0.89 10.66
CA PHE A 52 -1.27 -0.34 10.75
C PHE A 52 -1.42 -1.02 9.38
N LEU A 53 -1.70 -0.25 8.33
CA LEU A 53 -1.79 -0.78 6.97
C LEU A 53 -0.44 -1.33 6.49
N ILE A 54 0.66 -0.59 6.70
CA ILE A 54 2.02 -1.03 6.34
C ILE A 54 2.33 -2.36 7.02
N ASN A 55 2.11 -2.48 8.32
CA ASN A 55 2.35 -3.73 9.06
C ASN A 55 1.52 -4.90 8.50
N LYS A 56 0.24 -4.65 8.16
CA LYS A 56 -0.65 -5.64 7.54
C LYS A 56 -0.13 -6.11 6.19
N LEU A 57 0.36 -5.20 5.38
CA LEU A 57 0.94 -5.50 4.07
C LEU A 57 2.26 -6.25 4.21
N GLN A 58 3.15 -5.84 5.10
CA GLN A 58 4.43 -6.52 5.38
C GLN A 58 4.22 -7.97 5.85
N MET A 59 3.17 -8.25 6.65
CA MET A 59 2.83 -9.63 7.01
C MET A 59 2.48 -10.50 5.78
N GLN A 60 1.90 -9.90 4.74
CA GLN A 60 1.66 -10.61 3.48
C GLN A 60 2.92 -10.63 2.62
N PHE A 61 3.69 -9.56 2.58
CA PHE A 61 4.87 -9.44 1.72
C PHE A 61 6.15 -9.35 2.57
N PRO A 62 6.56 -10.44 3.24
CA PRO A 62 7.75 -10.42 4.09
C PRO A 62 9.00 -10.10 3.27
N GLY A 63 9.88 -9.28 3.84
CA GLY A 63 11.11 -8.83 3.18
C GLY A 63 10.95 -7.62 2.27
N TYR A 64 9.78 -6.97 2.29
CA TYR A 64 9.54 -5.68 1.63
C TYR A 64 9.18 -4.61 2.67
N ASP A 65 9.74 -3.42 2.48
CA ASP A 65 9.25 -2.20 3.10
C ASP A 65 8.20 -1.56 2.19
N LEU A 66 7.36 -0.70 2.74
CA LEU A 66 6.29 -0.08 1.97
C LEU A 66 6.18 1.40 2.26
N ILE A 67 5.87 2.16 1.21
CA ILE A 67 5.57 3.59 1.28
C ILE A 67 4.13 3.77 0.84
N VAL A 68 3.36 4.56 1.57
CA VAL A 68 1.97 4.91 1.23
C VAL A 68 1.93 6.36 0.75
N TYR A 69 1.13 6.61 -0.28
CA TYR A 69 0.95 7.93 -0.86
C TYR A 69 -0.48 8.46 -0.70
N ASP A 70 -0.63 9.78 -0.66
CA ASP A 70 -1.91 10.46 -0.81
C ASP A 70 -2.26 10.67 -2.31
N GLY A 71 -3.42 11.25 -2.58
CA GLY A 71 -3.93 11.51 -3.93
C GLY A 71 -3.10 12.50 -4.73
N GLU A 72 -2.30 13.33 -4.05
CA GLU A 72 -1.35 14.25 -4.68
C GLU A 72 0.02 13.59 -4.97
N GLY A 73 0.21 12.35 -4.55
CA GLY A 73 1.47 11.60 -4.73
C GLY A 73 2.54 11.91 -3.67
N ASN A 74 2.18 12.53 -2.55
CA ASN A 74 3.09 12.77 -1.45
C ASN A 74 3.14 11.57 -0.49
N ARG A 75 4.32 11.34 0.09
CA ARG A 75 4.52 10.26 1.08
C ARG A 75 3.80 10.58 2.38
N VAL A 76 2.96 9.65 2.82
CA VAL A 76 2.17 9.82 4.04
C VAL A 76 2.92 9.28 5.26
N ARG A 77 2.86 10.02 6.36
CA ARG A 77 3.41 9.60 7.66
C ARG A 77 2.53 8.54 8.32
N GLY A 78 3.17 7.63 9.04
CA GLY A 78 2.53 6.46 9.64
C GLY A 78 1.36 6.75 10.62
N ASN A 79 1.36 7.92 11.28
CA ASN A 79 0.31 8.29 12.24
C ASN A 79 -0.97 8.84 11.58
N MET A 80 -0.96 9.14 10.29
CA MET A 80 -2.15 9.64 9.59
C MET A 80 -3.21 8.55 9.48
N LEU A 81 -4.48 8.92 9.69
CA LEU A 81 -5.62 8.01 9.55
C LEU A 81 -5.90 7.70 8.07
N LEU A 82 -6.25 6.46 7.77
CA LEU A 82 -6.55 6.02 6.41
C LEU A 82 -7.77 6.75 5.82
N GLY A 83 -8.73 7.17 6.65
CA GLY A 83 -9.83 8.03 6.20
C GLY A 83 -9.30 9.29 5.54
N ASN A 84 -8.46 10.04 6.26
CA ASN A 84 -7.86 11.28 5.76
C ASN A 84 -7.03 11.06 4.49
N VAL A 85 -6.27 9.95 4.42
CA VAL A 85 -5.50 9.64 3.21
C VAL A 85 -6.42 9.37 2.03
N ARG A 86 -7.50 8.60 2.21
CA ARG A 86 -8.46 8.30 1.14
C ARG A 86 -9.20 9.53 0.66
N ASP A 87 -9.52 10.45 1.58
CA ASP A 87 -10.23 11.68 1.25
C ASP A 87 -9.43 12.55 0.25
N THR A 88 -8.08 12.50 0.29
CA THR A 88 -7.22 13.21 -0.69
C THR A 88 -7.36 12.72 -2.14
N TYR A 89 -8.00 11.57 -2.38
CA TYR A 89 -8.25 11.04 -3.73
C TYR A 89 -9.62 11.45 -4.28
N LEU A 90 -10.45 12.12 -3.47
CA LEU A 90 -11.81 12.54 -3.83
C LEU A 90 -11.91 14.02 -4.21
N GLU A 91 -10.81 14.77 -4.05
CA GLU A 91 -10.66 16.16 -4.50
C GLU A 91 -10.35 16.24 -6.00
#